data_AF-A0A5B9D6J7-F1
#
_entry.id   AF-A0A5B9D6J7-F1
#
_cell.length_a   1.000
_cell.length_b   1.000
_cell.length_c   1.000
_cell.angle_alpha   90.00
_cell.angle_beta   90.00
_cell.angle_gamma   90.00
#
_symmetry.space_group_name_H-M   'P 1'
#
loop_
_entity.id
_entity.type
_entity.pdbx_description
1 polymer ?
#
loop_
_entity_poly.entity_id
_entity_poly.type
_entity_poly.pdbx_seq_one_letter_code
_entity_poly.pdbx_strand_id
1 'polypeptide(L)'
;MPIEFEKILDDLFAKGIVIAAVVCRRNGEIAYSSSNWSVDPGDLSQCIKKWQSRGQFTHLQDRKYALLMNTPEYFSGINFKDKDFLLGAASLDENDRYYVIGYAPPGVSGRNAYVDVVRAANQMKEGVYLDETAKLGKYDDTQVAADASAAGGIVDNSLKQEIDGFLTWIRDTNGLSGYIQYYLDQNDPVVLTKIAKAYNDFRRIFGF
;
A
#
# COMPACT_ATOMS: atom_id res chain seq x y z
N MET A 1 7.51 -6.91 15.76
CA MET A 1 7.10 -8.25 15.29
C MET A 1 7.73 -8.43 13.92
N PRO A 2 8.36 -9.59 13.63
CA PRO A 2 8.94 -9.84 12.31
C PRO A 2 7.85 -9.82 11.24
N ILE A 3 8.20 -9.35 10.04
CA ILE A 3 7.27 -9.34 8.90
C ILE A 3 7.04 -10.79 8.44
N GLU A 4 5.79 -11.24 8.47
CA GLU A 4 5.39 -12.57 7.98
C GLU A 4 5.11 -12.52 6.47
N PHE A 5 6.17 -12.53 5.66
CA PHE A 5 6.05 -12.44 4.19
C PHE A 5 5.16 -13.54 3.58
N GLU A 6 5.26 -14.76 4.10
CA GLU A 6 4.49 -15.92 3.64
C GLU A 6 2.99 -15.65 3.76
N LYS A 7 2.52 -15.26 4.96
CA LYS A 7 1.10 -14.96 5.21
C LYS A 7 0.58 -13.82 4.34
N ILE A 8 1.37 -12.77 4.17
CA ILE A 8 1.00 -11.63 3.31
C ILE A 8 0.84 -12.08 1.85
N LEU A 9 1.72 -12.95 1.36
CA LEU A 9 1.60 -13.46 -0.01
C LEU A 9 0.49 -14.51 -0.15
N ASP A 10 0.21 -15.33 0.86
CA ASP A 10 -0.93 -16.25 0.85
C ASP A 10 -2.26 -15.48 0.74
N ASP A 11 -2.42 -14.38 1.49
CA ASP A 11 -3.56 -13.49 1.39
C ASP A 11 -3.67 -12.83 0.00
N LEU A 12 -2.52 -12.50 -0.63
CA LEU A 12 -2.47 -11.99 -1.99
C LEU A 12 -2.97 -13.04 -3.00
N PHE A 13 -2.60 -14.31 -2.81
CA PHE A 13 -2.97 -15.41 -3.71
C PHE A 13 -4.40 -15.92 -3.51
N ALA A 14 -5.02 -15.68 -2.35
CA ALA A 14 -6.36 -16.18 -2.01
C ALA A 14 -7.45 -15.82 -3.02
N LYS A 15 -7.31 -14.70 -3.74
CA LYS A 15 -8.26 -14.27 -4.79
C LYS A 15 -8.02 -14.92 -6.16
N GLY A 16 -6.89 -15.58 -6.36
CA GLY A 16 -6.52 -16.23 -7.63
C GLY A 16 -6.20 -15.28 -8.79
N ILE A 17 -6.12 -13.96 -8.54
CA ILE A 17 -5.80 -12.96 -9.58
C ILE A 17 -4.29 -12.88 -9.80
N VAL A 18 -3.53 -12.79 -8.71
CA VAL A 18 -2.07 -12.90 -8.72
C VAL A 18 -1.74 -14.34 -8.34
N ILE A 19 -0.92 -15.01 -9.13
CA ILE A 19 -0.63 -16.44 -8.92
C ILE A 19 0.80 -16.70 -8.44
N ALA A 20 1.67 -15.70 -8.55
CA ALA A 20 3.05 -15.76 -8.08
C ALA A 20 3.51 -14.36 -7.69
N ALA A 21 4.38 -14.28 -6.69
CA ALA A 21 4.97 -13.02 -6.26
C ALA A 21 6.32 -13.24 -5.56
N VAL A 22 7.16 -12.22 -5.61
CA VAL A 22 8.46 -12.16 -4.95
C VAL A 22 8.57 -10.86 -4.18
N VAL A 23 9.14 -10.95 -2.97
CA VAL A 23 9.50 -9.82 -2.12
C VAL A 23 11.01 -9.68 -2.15
N CYS A 24 11.48 -8.49 -2.48
CA CYS A 24 12.90 -8.22 -2.61
C CYS A 24 13.25 -6.82 -2.10
N ARG A 25 14.54 -6.60 -1.84
CA ARG A 25 15.09 -5.28 -1.54
C ARG A 25 15.43 -4.55 -2.83
N ARG A 26 15.71 -3.25 -2.72
CA ARG A 26 16.04 -2.38 -3.87
C ARG A 26 17.19 -2.90 -4.75
N ASN A 27 18.13 -3.62 -4.15
CA ASN A 27 19.29 -4.21 -4.84
C ASN A 27 18.94 -5.48 -5.65
N GLY A 28 17.74 -6.04 -5.47
CA GLY A 28 17.31 -7.32 -6.07
C GLY A 28 17.48 -8.52 -5.14
N GLU A 29 17.98 -8.32 -3.91
CA GLU A 29 18.09 -9.38 -2.90
C GLU A 29 16.69 -9.87 -2.50
N ILE A 30 16.48 -11.18 -2.62
CA ILE A 30 15.18 -11.80 -2.39
C ILE A 30 15.01 -12.04 -0.89
N ALA A 31 13.98 -11.43 -0.31
CA ALA A 31 13.55 -11.68 1.06
C ALA A 31 12.60 -12.88 1.13
N TYR A 32 11.73 -13.03 0.14
CA TYR A 32 10.79 -14.14 0.02
C TYR A 32 10.36 -14.34 -1.44
N SER A 33 10.12 -15.58 -1.87
CA SER A 33 9.57 -15.89 -3.18
C SER A 33 8.51 -16.99 -3.07
N SER A 34 7.46 -16.91 -3.88
CA SER A 34 6.48 -17.99 -3.95
C SER A 34 7.09 -19.28 -4.49
N SER A 35 6.67 -20.43 -3.99
CA SER A 35 7.25 -21.74 -4.35
C SER A 35 7.13 -22.10 -5.83
N ASN A 36 6.14 -21.52 -6.52
CA ASN A 36 5.86 -21.73 -7.94
C ASN A 36 6.57 -20.72 -8.86
N TRP A 37 7.42 -19.83 -8.32
CA TRP A 37 8.11 -18.83 -9.11
C TRP A 37 9.52 -18.59 -8.61
N SER A 38 10.49 -18.78 -9.50
CA SER A 38 11.91 -18.58 -9.22
C SER A 38 12.45 -17.51 -10.16
N VAL A 39 12.77 -16.34 -9.62
CA VAL A 39 13.28 -15.21 -10.39
C VAL A 39 14.74 -14.97 -10.05
N ASP A 40 15.55 -14.66 -11.05
CA ASP A 40 16.95 -14.31 -10.83
C ASP A 40 17.07 -12.94 -10.12
N PRO A 41 17.90 -12.81 -9.06
CA PRO A 41 18.14 -11.54 -8.37
C PRO A 41 18.68 -10.42 -9.29
N GLY A 42 19.47 -10.77 -10.31
CA GLY A 42 20.00 -9.84 -11.30
C GLY A 42 18.89 -9.27 -12.19
N ASP A 43 17.99 -10.12 -12.67
CA ASP A 43 16.80 -9.70 -13.41
C ASP A 43 15.89 -8.81 -12.56
N LEU A 44 15.67 -9.16 -11.29
CA LEU A 44 14.90 -8.33 -10.35
C LEU A 44 15.54 -6.97 -10.15
N SER A 45 16.86 -6.92 -9.93
CA SER A 45 17.60 -5.67 -9.79
C SER A 45 17.44 -4.78 -11.02
N GLN A 46 17.52 -5.35 -12.23
CA GLN A 46 17.29 -4.61 -13.47
C GLN A 46 15.85 -4.12 -13.58
N CYS A 47 14.88 -4.97 -13.22
CA CYS A 47 13.46 -4.62 -13.25
C CYS A 47 13.16 -3.45 -12.31
N ILE A 48 13.64 -3.50 -11.07
CA ILE A 48 13.50 -2.41 -10.08
C ILE A 48 14.21 -1.15 -10.58
N LYS A 49 15.42 -1.26 -11.14
CA LYS A 49 16.11 -0.09 -11.72
C LYS A 49 15.29 0.58 -12.82
N LYS A 50 14.71 -0.20 -13.74
CA LYS A 50 13.86 0.33 -14.82
C LYS A 50 12.57 0.95 -14.31
N TRP A 51 11.96 0.34 -13.30
CA TRP A 51 10.84 0.93 -12.59
C TRP A 51 11.23 2.28 -11.99
N GLN A 52 12.26 2.32 -11.13
CA GLN A 52 12.70 3.54 -10.45
C GLN A 52 13.15 4.64 -11.41
N SER A 53 13.69 4.29 -12.58
CA SER A 53 14.06 5.26 -13.63
C SER A 53 12.89 5.71 -14.51
N ARG A 54 11.65 5.35 -14.16
CA ARG A 54 10.44 5.61 -14.97
C ARG A 54 10.55 5.11 -16.42
N GLY A 55 11.11 3.92 -16.61
CA GLY A 55 11.23 3.29 -17.92
C GLY A 55 9.89 3.02 -18.59
N GLN A 56 9.90 2.90 -19.92
CA GLN A 56 8.71 2.54 -20.71
C GLN A 56 8.45 1.03 -20.74
N PHE A 57 9.48 0.23 -20.47
CA PHE A 57 9.40 -1.22 -20.42
C PHE A 57 10.40 -1.78 -19.39
N THR A 58 10.13 -3.00 -18.95
CA THR A 58 11.02 -3.79 -18.12
C THR A 58 11.15 -5.20 -18.66
N HIS A 59 12.22 -5.89 -18.28
CA HIS A 59 12.40 -7.32 -18.55
C HIS A 59 12.43 -8.08 -17.24
N LEU A 60 11.86 -9.28 -17.24
CA LEU A 60 11.93 -10.22 -16.14
C LEU A 60 11.80 -11.64 -16.73
N GLN A 61 12.76 -12.53 -16.45
CA GLN A 61 12.77 -13.91 -16.99
C GLN A 61 12.60 -13.97 -18.52
N ASP A 62 13.41 -13.19 -19.24
CA ASP A 62 13.39 -13.08 -20.70
C ASP A 62 12.06 -12.58 -21.32
N ARG A 63 11.09 -12.15 -20.49
CA ARG A 63 9.83 -11.55 -20.94
C ARG A 63 9.91 -10.04 -20.87
N LYS A 64 9.41 -9.38 -21.91
CA LYS A 64 9.31 -7.93 -21.98
C LYS A 64 7.91 -7.46 -21.58
N TYR A 65 7.85 -6.57 -20.60
CA TYR A 65 6.63 -5.95 -20.13
C TYR A 65 6.63 -4.46 -20.46
N ALA A 66 5.62 -3.99 -21.19
CA ALA A 66 5.40 -2.57 -21.41
C ALA A 66 4.73 -1.97 -20.17
N LEU A 67 5.34 -0.93 -19.59
CA LEU A 67 4.86 -0.31 -18.37
C LEU A 67 3.72 0.67 -18.69
N LEU A 68 2.51 0.34 -18.24
CA LEU A 68 1.29 1.13 -18.43
C LEU A 68 1.17 2.23 -17.37
N MET A 69 1.54 1.91 -16.14
CA MET A 69 1.65 2.86 -15.02
C MET A 69 3.01 2.69 -14.38
N ASN A 70 3.69 3.79 -14.08
CA ASN A 70 5.04 3.75 -13.52
C ASN A 70 5.29 4.99 -12.64
N THR A 71 5.10 4.83 -11.33
CA THR A 71 5.44 5.82 -10.30
C THR A 71 6.55 5.26 -9.42
N PRO A 72 7.23 6.07 -8.58
CA PRO A 72 8.26 5.55 -7.68
C PRO A 72 7.77 4.47 -6.70
N GLU A 73 6.48 4.50 -6.36
CA GLU A 73 5.83 3.64 -5.38
C GLU A 73 5.21 2.38 -6.00
N TYR A 74 4.86 2.42 -7.29
CA TYR A 74 4.23 1.27 -7.94
C TYR A 74 4.37 1.28 -9.46
N PHE A 75 4.23 0.10 -10.07
CA PHE A 75 4.10 -0.03 -11.52
C PHE A 75 3.11 -1.13 -11.91
N SER A 76 2.58 -1.02 -13.12
CA SER A 76 1.83 -2.08 -13.81
C SER A 76 2.35 -2.20 -15.23
N GLY A 77 2.70 -3.41 -15.63
CA GLY A 77 3.18 -3.74 -16.96
C GLY A 77 2.41 -4.89 -17.59
N ILE A 78 2.31 -4.88 -18.92
CA ILE A 78 1.66 -5.93 -19.70
C ILE A 78 2.64 -6.51 -20.73
N ASN A 79 2.65 -7.82 -20.89
CA ASN A 79 3.25 -8.47 -22.04
C ASN A 79 2.18 -8.56 -23.13
N PHE A 80 2.34 -7.84 -24.23
CA PHE A 80 1.33 -7.83 -25.31
C PHE A 80 1.22 -9.15 -26.07
N LYS A 81 2.25 -10.00 -26.04
CA LYS A 81 2.25 -11.30 -26.72
C LYS A 81 1.41 -12.31 -25.95
N ASP A 82 1.71 -12.46 -24.66
CA ASP A 82 1.10 -13.50 -23.82
C ASP A 82 -0.13 -12.97 -23.08
N LYS A 83 -0.31 -11.64 -23.02
CA LYS A 83 -1.38 -10.92 -22.31
C LYS A 83 -1.36 -11.13 -20.79
N ASP A 84 -0.21 -11.48 -20.24
CA ASP A 84 0.02 -11.52 -18.79
C ASP A 84 0.49 -10.15 -18.26
N PHE A 85 0.38 -10.00 -16.94
CA PHE A 85 0.71 -8.75 -16.26
C PHE A 85 1.84 -8.96 -15.25
N LEU A 86 2.71 -7.95 -15.19
CA LEU A 86 3.73 -7.80 -14.18
C LEU A 86 3.44 -6.55 -13.36
N LEU A 87 3.42 -6.70 -12.04
CA LEU A 87 2.91 -5.69 -11.14
C LEU A 87 3.96 -5.43 -10.07
N GLY A 88 4.12 -4.19 -9.64
CA GLY A 88 5.07 -3.86 -8.57
C GLY A 88 4.51 -2.84 -7.60
N ALA A 89 4.80 -3.01 -6.33
CA ALA A 89 4.53 -2.04 -5.29
C ALA A 89 5.65 -2.02 -4.24
N ALA A 90 6.07 -0.83 -3.85
CA ALA A 90 7.04 -0.61 -2.79
C ALA A 90 6.31 -0.43 -1.46
N SER A 91 6.85 -0.99 -0.38
CA SER A 91 6.36 -0.72 0.97
C SER A 91 6.61 0.75 1.34
N LEU A 92 5.83 1.23 2.30
CA LEU A 92 5.81 2.65 2.72
C LEU A 92 6.96 3.03 3.67
N ASP A 93 7.78 2.07 4.12
CA ASP A 93 8.90 2.34 5.02
C ASP A 93 10.04 3.00 4.25
N GLU A 94 10.35 4.27 4.53
CA GLU A 94 11.35 5.01 3.76
C GLU A 94 12.80 4.52 3.99
N ASN A 95 13.08 3.83 5.10
CA ASN A 95 14.43 3.42 5.49
C ASN A 95 14.76 1.99 5.02
N ASP A 96 13.79 1.06 5.04
CA ASP A 96 13.95 -0.31 4.54
C ASP A 96 12.78 -0.73 3.64
N ARG A 97 12.73 -0.18 2.42
CA ARG A 97 11.67 -0.50 1.44
C ARG A 97 11.79 -1.93 0.92
N TYR A 98 10.73 -2.69 1.14
CA TYR A 98 10.47 -3.94 0.43
C TYR A 98 9.75 -3.65 -0.89
N TYR A 99 10.12 -4.40 -1.92
CA TYR A 99 9.52 -4.36 -3.23
C TYR A 99 8.80 -5.67 -3.47
N VAL A 100 7.49 -5.60 -3.62
CA VAL A 100 6.65 -6.72 -4.01
C VAL A 100 6.49 -6.68 -5.51
N ILE A 101 6.89 -7.74 -6.19
CA ILE A 101 6.67 -7.93 -7.62
C ILE A 101 5.73 -9.13 -7.77
N GLY A 102 4.59 -8.91 -8.42
CA GLY A 102 3.55 -9.92 -8.63
C GLY A 102 3.34 -10.25 -10.10
N TYR A 103 3.04 -11.51 -10.38
CA TYR A 103 2.67 -12.03 -11.69
C TYR A 103 1.18 -12.39 -11.71
N ALA A 104 0.47 -11.85 -12.70
CA ALA A 104 -0.92 -12.18 -12.93
C ALA A 104 -1.09 -12.78 -14.35
N PRO A 105 -1.76 -13.93 -14.48
CA PRO A 105 -1.87 -14.65 -15.73
C PRO A 105 -2.81 -13.93 -16.72
N PRO A 106 -2.85 -14.37 -17.99
CA PRO A 106 -3.76 -13.82 -18.97
C PRO A 106 -5.22 -14.01 -18.59
N GLY A 107 -6.08 -13.06 -19.00
CA GLY A 107 -7.53 -13.15 -18.78
C GLY A 107 -8.03 -12.56 -17.47
N VAL A 108 -7.15 -12.06 -16.60
CA VAL A 108 -7.52 -11.34 -15.37
C VAL A 108 -7.39 -9.83 -15.54
N SER A 109 -8.02 -9.07 -14.63
CA SER A 109 -7.91 -7.61 -14.61
C SER A 109 -6.57 -7.19 -13.99
N GLY A 110 -5.66 -6.67 -14.82
CA GLY A 110 -4.38 -6.10 -14.35
C GLY A 110 -4.58 -4.95 -13.35
N ARG A 111 -5.69 -4.20 -13.43
CA ARG A 111 -6.04 -3.15 -12.45
C ARG A 111 -6.36 -3.75 -11.07
N ASN A 112 -7.10 -4.85 -11.03
CA ASN A 112 -7.45 -5.50 -9.75
C ASN A 112 -6.21 -6.18 -9.14
N ALA A 113 -5.43 -6.86 -9.98
CA ALA A 113 -4.15 -7.45 -9.58
C ALA A 113 -3.22 -6.40 -8.97
N TYR A 114 -3.20 -5.20 -9.55
CA TYR A 114 -2.40 -4.06 -9.07
C TYR A 114 -2.82 -3.63 -7.67
N VAL A 115 -4.12 -3.47 -7.43
CA VAL A 115 -4.64 -3.08 -6.11
C VAL A 115 -4.28 -4.11 -5.05
N ASP A 116 -4.33 -5.39 -5.40
CA ASP A 116 -3.99 -6.46 -4.46
C ASP A 116 -2.49 -6.48 -4.13
N VAL A 117 -1.60 -6.29 -5.12
CA VAL A 117 -0.14 -6.17 -4.90
C VAL A 117 0.21 -4.96 -4.03
N VAL A 118 -0.43 -3.80 -4.26
CA VAL A 118 -0.24 -2.60 -3.42
C VAL A 118 -0.70 -2.87 -1.99
N ARG A 119 -1.82 -3.56 -1.80
CA ARG A 119 -2.29 -3.93 -0.45
C ARG A 119 -1.27 -4.81 0.26
N ALA A 120 -0.72 -5.81 -0.42
CA ALA A 120 0.31 -6.69 0.13
C ALA A 120 1.57 -5.91 0.54
N ALA A 121 2.09 -5.03 -0.33
CA ALA A 121 3.24 -4.20 -0.01
C ALA A 121 3.00 -3.26 1.19
N ASN A 122 1.78 -2.74 1.34
CA ASN A 122 1.41 -1.88 2.47
C ASN A 122 1.34 -2.62 3.81
N GLN A 123 1.22 -3.95 3.81
CA GLN A 123 1.27 -4.77 5.02
C GLN A 123 2.71 -5.06 5.48
N MET A 124 3.72 -4.83 4.62
CA MET A 124 5.14 -5.06 4.91
C MET A 124 5.75 -3.86 5.64
N LYS A 125 5.35 -3.67 6.90
CA LYS A 125 5.89 -2.64 7.79
C LYS A 125 6.47 -3.30 9.04
N GLU A 126 7.68 -2.92 9.43
CA GLU A 126 8.17 -3.23 10.77
C GLU A 126 7.50 -2.30 11.78
N GLY A 127 6.50 -2.81 12.49
CA GLY A 127 5.84 -2.04 13.54
C GLY A 127 4.44 -2.53 13.81
N VAL A 128 4.12 -2.69 15.09
CA VAL A 128 2.75 -2.94 15.50
C VAL A 128 1.95 -1.67 15.22
N TYR A 129 0.87 -1.76 14.45
CA TYR A 129 -0.03 -0.62 14.23
C TYR A 129 -0.66 -0.10 15.53
N LEU A 130 -0.52 -0.86 16.62
CA LEU A 130 -0.92 -0.56 17.99
C LEU A 130 0.13 -1.16 18.93
N ASP A 131 0.91 -0.33 19.62
CA ASP A 131 1.64 -0.84 20.80
C ASP A 131 0.63 -1.57 21.72
N GLU A 132 0.94 -2.78 22.18
CA GLU A 132 0.06 -3.56 23.08
C GLU A 132 -0.20 -2.83 24.41
N THR A 133 0.63 -1.83 24.73
CA THR A 133 0.41 -0.88 25.83
C THR A 133 -0.18 0.47 25.42
N ALA A 134 -0.37 0.75 24.12
CA ALA A 134 -1.04 1.96 23.66
C ALA A 134 -2.55 1.86 23.94
N LYS A 135 -2.93 2.27 25.14
CA LYS A 135 -4.30 2.66 25.43
C LYS A 135 -4.65 3.84 24.52
N LEU A 136 -5.59 3.63 23.60
CA LEU A 136 -6.27 4.72 22.90
C LEU A 136 -6.67 5.76 23.95
N GLY A 137 -6.17 6.99 23.77
CA GLY A 137 -6.09 8.02 24.81
C GLY A 137 -7.27 8.04 25.77
N LYS A 138 -6.98 7.78 27.05
CA LYS A 138 -7.78 8.42 28.10
C LYS A 138 -7.50 9.91 27.97
N TYR A 139 -8.53 10.66 27.64
CA TYR A 139 -8.52 12.11 27.75
C TYR A 139 -8.22 12.44 29.21
N ASP A 140 -7.03 12.95 29.49
CA ASP A 140 -6.69 13.55 30.76
C ASP A 140 -6.76 15.06 30.55
N ASP A 141 -7.82 15.69 31.06
CA ASP A 141 -8.14 17.11 30.91
C ASP A 141 -7.09 18.05 31.55
N THR A 142 -5.95 17.52 32.02
CA THR A 142 -4.95 18.27 32.77
C THR A 142 -3.61 18.47 32.06
N GLN A 143 -3.41 17.97 30.83
CA GLN A 143 -2.13 18.12 30.10
C GLN A 143 -2.15 19.09 28.92
N VAL A 144 -2.89 20.21 29.02
CA VAL A 144 -2.78 21.32 28.04
C VAL A 144 -1.88 22.46 28.54
N ALA A 145 -1.08 22.25 29.60
CA ALA A 145 -0.26 23.31 30.19
C ALA A 145 1.17 22.84 30.51
N ALA A 146 1.95 22.45 29.50
CA ALA A 146 3.41 22.48 29.57
C ALA A 146 4.06 22.27 28.18
N ASP A 147 3.83 23.19 27.23
CA ASP A 147 4.91 23.62 26.34
C ASP A 147 4.53 24.93 25.62
N ALA A 148 4.43 25.98 26.40
CA ALA A 148 4.34 27.35 25.91
C ALA A 148 5.62 28.07 26.30
N SER A 149 6.71 27.83 25.56
CA SER A 149 7.94 28.62 25.63
C SER A 149 8.86 28.40 24.42
N ALA A 150 8.44 28.78 23.21
CA ALA A 150 9.34 29.38 22.21
C ALA A 150 8.55 29.92 21.00
N ALA A 151 8.59 31.25 20.90
CA ALA A 151 8.27 32.12 19.77
C ALA A 151 8.03 31.50 18.37
N GLY A 152 6.93 31.93 17.74
CA GLY A 152 6.79 32.00 16.27
C GLY A 152 5.92 30.91 15.65
N GLY A 153 4.65 31.24 15.38
CA GLY A 153 3.68 30.33 14.78
C GLY A 153 4.11 29.81 13.41
N ILE A 154 4.41 28.52 13.35
CA ILE A 154 4.49 27.72 12.14
C ILE A 154 3.54 26.56 12.40
N VAL A 155 2.37 26.57 11.75
CA VAL A 155 1.60 25.33 11.59
C VAL A 155 2.54 24.36 10.91
N ASP A 156 2.82 23.22 11.55
CA ASP A 156 3.71 22.21 11.00
C ASP A 156 3.30 21.92 9.54
N ASN A 157 4.21 22.19 8.60
CA ASN A 157 3.95 22.02 7.19
C ASN A 157 3.59 20.56 6.85
N SER A 158 4.08 19.59 7.65
CA SER A 158 3.71 18.19 7.52
C SER A 158 2.24 17.97 7.85
N LEU A 159 1.78 18.50 8.99
CA LEU A 159 0.39 18.41 9.42
C LEU A 159 -0.54 19.08 8.40
N LYS A 160 -0.12 20.22 7.83
CA LYS A 160 -0.88 20.92 6.80
C LYS A 160 -1.01 20.09 5.51
N GLN A 161 0.07 19.46 5.06
CA GLN A 161 0.04 18.58 3.88
C GLN A 161 -0.86 17.35 4.09
N GLU A 162 -0.83 16.75 5.28
CA GLU A 162 -1.71 15.64 5.63
C GLU A 162 -3.19 16.05 5.63
N ILE A 163 -3.51 17.21 6.21
CA ILE A 163 -4.86 17.76 6.20
C ILE A 163 -5.33 18.05 4.77
N ASP A 164 -4.48 18.63 3.92
CA ASP A 164 -4.82 18.93 2.52
C ASP A 164 -5.04 17.65 1.69
N GLY A 165 -4.23 16.61 1.93
CA GLY A 165 -4.43 15.29 1.32
C GLY A 165 -5.74 14.64 1.75
N PHE A 166 -6.06 14.70 3.04
CA PHE A 166 -7.31 14.19 3.58
C PHE A 166 -8.54 14.93 3.01
N LEU A 167 -8.48 16.26 2.94
CA LEU A 167 -9.54 17.08 2.34
C LEU A 167 -9.73 16.77 0.85
N THR A 168 -8.65 16.52 0.13
CA THR A 168 -8.70 16.12 -1.28
C THR A 168 -9.41 14.77 -1.43
N TRP A 169 -9.07 13.81 -0.58
CA TRP A 169 -9.70 12.49 -0.57
C TRP A 169 -11.19 12.53 -0.18
N ILE A 170 -11.61 13.41 0.74
CA ILE A 170 -13.04 13.60 1.04
C ILE A 170 -13.80 14.16 -0.16
N ARG A 171 -13.19 15.12 -0.88
CA ARG A 171 -13.84 15.85 -1.98
C ARG A 171 -13.89 15.05 -3.29
N ASP A 172 -13.05 14.03 -3.44
CA ASP A 172 -13.05 13.16 -4.61
C ASP A 172 -14.30 12.27 -4.63
N THR A 173 -14.97 12.21 -5.78
CA THR A 173 -16.14 11.36 -6.03
C THR A 173 -15.81 9.86 -5.94
N ASN A 174 -14.55 9.48 -6.20
CA ASN A 174 -14.03 8.13 -5.98
C ASN A 174 -13.24 8.01 -4.66
N GLY A 175 -13.24 9.05 -3.83
CA GLY A 175 -12.52 9.11 -2.58
C GLY A 175 -13.29 8.46 -1.43
N LEU A 176 -13.48 9.19 -0.34
CA LEU A 176 -14.14 8.65 0.86
C LEU A 176 -15.58 8.17 0.57
N SER A 177 -16.34 8.90 -0.24
CA SER A 177 -17.72 8.56 -0.56
C SER A 177 -17.83 7.25 -1.35
N GLY A 178 -17.02 7.08 -2.40
CA GLY A 178 -16.93 5.84 -3.16
C GLY A 178 -16.41 4.66 -2.32
N TYR A 179 -15.45 4.91 -1.43
CA TYR A 179 -14.95 3.92 -0.50
C TYR A 179 -16.02 3.44 0.48
N ILE A 180 -16.76 4.36 1.10
CA ILE A 180 -17.88 4.02 1.99
C ILE A 180 -18.97 3.26 1.23
N GLN A 181 -19.33 3.71 0.03
CA GLN A 181 -20.35 3.07 -0.80
C GLN A 181 -19.98 1.63 -1.15
N TYR A 182 -18.73 1.37 -1.51
CA TYR A 182 -18.24 0.02 -1.79
C TYR A 182 -18.47 -0.96 -0.64
N TYR A 183 -18.15 -0.58 0.61
CA TYR A 183 -18.34 -1.47 1.77
C TYR A 183 -19.80 -1.57 2.22
N LEU A 184 -20.60 -0.54 1.97
CA LEU A 184 -22.06 -0.60 2.09
C LEU A 184 -22.63 -1.65 1.14
N ASP A 185 -22.22 -1.63 -0.13
CA ASP A 185 -22.69 -2.58 -1.14
C ASP A 185 -22.23 -4.02 -0.86
N GLN A 186 -21.05 -4.18 -0.24
CA GLN A 186 -20.53 -5.48 0.20
C GLN A 186 -21.20 -6.00 1.48
N ASN A 187 -21.96 -5.16 2.19
CA ASN A 187 -22.58 -5.46 3.47
C ASN A 187 -21.61 -6.04 4.51
N ASP A 188 -20.38 -5.50 4.59
CA ASP A 188 -19.36 -5.95 5.54
C ASP A 188 -19.62 -5.36 6.94
N PRO A 189 -20.06 -6.18 7.92
CA PRO A 189 -20.46 -5.68 9.23
C PRO A 189 -19.29 -5.13 10.05
N VAL A 190 -18.06 -5.61 9.82
CA VAL A 190 -16.87 -5.19 10.57
C VAL A 190 -16.46 -3.79 10.14
N VAL A 191 -16.44 -3.54 8.84
CA VAL A 191 -16.06 -2.23 8.29
C VAL A 191 -17.15 -1.20 8.58
N LEU A 192 -18.43 -1.57 8.43
CA LEU A 192 -19.55 -0.68 8.75
C LEU A 192 -19.56 -0.23 10.22
N THR A 193 -19.22 -1.13 11.15
CA THR A 193 -19.11 -0.78 12.58
C THR A 193 -18.00 0.25 12.84
N LYS A 194 -16.86 0.13 12.14
CA LYS A 194 -15.76 1.10 12.23
C LYS A 194 -16.13 2.46 11.64
N ILE A 195 -16.83 2.47 10.50
CA ILE A 195 -17.33 3.69 9.87
C ILE A 195 -18.32 4.40 10.80
N ALA A 196 -19.25 3.66 11.42
CA ALA A 196 -20.19 4.22 12.39
C ALA A 196 -19.48 4.84 13.61
N LYS A 197 -18.42 4.19 14.11
CA LYS A 197 -17.60 4.75 15.19
C LYS A 197 -16.91 6.05 14.77
N ALA A 198 -16.27 6.07 13.61
CA ALA A 198 -15.63 7.27 13.08
C ALA A 198 -16.63 8.42 12.92
N TYR A 199 -17.83 8.15 12.41
CA TYR A 199 -18.91 9.15 12.31
C TYR A 199 -19.28 9.74 13.68
N ASN A 200 -19.41 8.91 14.71
CA ASN A 200 -19.72 9.38 16.06
C ASN A 200 -18.58 10.23 16.65
N ASP A 201 -17.33 9.86 16.37
CA ASP A 201 -16.16 10.64 16.81
C ASP A 201 -16.12 12.01 16.11
N PHE A 202 -16.37 12.06 14.80
CA PHE A 202 -16.53 13.31 14.05
C PHE A 202 -17.64 14.17 14.64
N ARG A 203 -18.80 13.57 14.89
CA ARG A 203 -19.96 14.24 15.46
C ARG A 203 -19.65 14.87 16.82
N ARG A 204 -18.92 14.14 17.67
CA ARG A 204 -18.49 14.62 19.00
C ARG A 204 -17.49 15.78 18.91
N ILE A 205 -16.55 15.73 17.97
CA ILE A 205 -15.51 16.76 17.81
C ILE A 205 -16.13 18.07 17.29
N PHE A 206 -17.03 17.98 16.32
CA PHE A 206 -17.56 19.16 15.64
C PHE A 206 -18.94 19.62 16.13
N GLY A 207 -19.58 18.87 17.02
CA GLY A 207 -20.75 19.32 17.80
C GLY A 207 -22.08 19.34 17.05
N PHE A 208 -22.33 18.41 16.13
CA PHE A 208 -23.63 18.22 15.47
C PHE A 208 -24.39 17.01 16.03
#